data_AF-A0A4Q3Z980-F1
#
_entry.id   AF-A0A4Q3Z980-F1
#
_cell.length_a   1.000
_cell.length_b   1.000
_cell.length_c   1.000
_cell.angle_alpha   90.00
_cell.angle_beta   90.00
_cell.angle_gamma   90.00
#
_symmetry.space_group_name_H-M   'P 1'
#
loop_
_entity.id
_entity.type
_entity.pdbx_description
1 polymer ?
#
loop_
_entity_poly.entity_id
_entity_poly.type
_entity_poly.pdbx_seq_one_letter_code
_entity_poly.pdbx_strand_id
1 'polypeptide(L)' 'MKKPYIQLAATLASLGAALFFLERFALSELQGVNGGQGVHLDPNLLSLLVIAPFALFLAAAIVFMVGKMRRL' A
#
# COMPACT_ATOMS: atom_id res chain seq x y z
N MET A 1 18.45 -19.98 -7.09
CA MET A 1 18.57 -18.56 -6.67
C MET A 1 17.38 -17.77 -7.19
N LYS A 2 16.57 -17.15 -6.33
CA LYS A 2 15.46 -16.28 -6.77
C LYS A 2 16.04 -15.05 -7.49
N LYS A 3 15.41 -14.61 -8.58
CA LYS A 3 15.89 -13.45 -9.34
C LYS A 3 15.71 -12.18 -8.50
N PRO A 4 16.70 -11.29 -8.39
CA PRO A 4 16.69 -10.16 -7.44
C PRO A 4 15.50 -9.21 -7.62
N TYR A 5 15.03 -8.97 -8.86
CA TYR A 5 13.85 -8.15 -9.12
C TYR A 5 12.54 -8.77 -8.60
N ILE A 6 12.46 -10.11 -8.52
CA ILE A 6 11.28 -10.80 -7.96
C ILE A 6 11.24 -10.58 -6.46
N GLN A 7 12.40 -10.61 -5.80
CA GLN A 7 12.49 -10.34 -4.36
C GLN A 7 12.12 -8.89 -4.06
N LEU A 8 12.64 -7.92 -4.83
CA LEU A 8 12.26 -6.51 -4.67
C LEU A 8 10.77 -6.29 -4.89
N ALA A 9 10.20 -6.80 -5.99
CA ALA A 9 8.76 -6.66 -6.26
C ALA A 9 7.91 -7.30 -5.15
N ALA A 10 8.30 -8.48 -4.65
CA ALA A 10 7.61 -9.13 -3.53
C ALA A 10 7.70 -8.31 -2.24
N THR A 11 8.85 -7.72 -1.92
CA THR A 11 9.02 -6.85 -0.76
C THR A 11 8.15 -5.60 -0.86
N LEU A 12 8.17 -4.90 -2.00
CA LEU A 12 7.32 -3.73 -2.21
C LEU A 12 5.82 -4.07 -2.14
N ALA A 13 5.41 -5.19 -2.74
CA ALA A 13 4.03 -5.66 -2.67
C ALA A 13 3.61 -6.01 -1.23
N SER A 14 4.48 -6.68 -0.46
CA SER A 14 4.20 -7.00 0.95
C SER A 14 4.12 -5.74 1.82
N LEU A 15 4.95 -4.72 1.55
CA LEU A 15 4.91 -3.45 2.27
C LEU A 15 3.64 -2.66 1.93
N GLY A 16 3.25 -2.62 0.65
CA GLY A 16 1.99 -2.01 0.22
C GLY A 16 0.78 -2.69 0.85
N ALA A 17 0.77 -4.02 0.91
CA ALA A 17 -0.26 -4.79 1.60
C ALA A 17 -0.29 -4.50 3.11
N ALA A 18 0.86 -4.51 3.78
CA ALA A 18 0.96 -4.24 5.21
C ALA A 18 0.45 -2.84 5.57
N LEU A 19 0.84 -1.82 4.79
CA LEU A 19 0.35 -0.45 4.97
C LEU A 19 -1.15 -0.36 4.75
N PHE A 20 -1.68 -0.97 3.69
CA PHE A 20 -3.12 -1.00 3.44
C PHE A 20 -3.92 -1.64 4.59
N PHE A 21 -3.42 -2.74 5.17
CA PHE A 21 -4.06 -3.37 6.32
C PHE A 21 -4.00 -2.48 7.57
N LEU A 22 -2.85 -1.85 7.82
CA LEU A 22 -2.68 -0.94 8.96
C LEU A 22 -3.61 0.28 8.85
N GLU A 23 -3.74 0.83 7.65
CA GLU A 23 -4.65 1.94 7.33
C GLU A 23 -6.12 1.54 7.53
N ARG A 24 -6.51 0.37 7.03
CA ARG A 24 -7.87 -0.15 7.24
C ARG A 24 -8.18 -0.39 8.71
N PHE A 25 -7.22 -0.92 9.45
CA PHE A 25 -7.34 -1.10 10.90
C PHE A 25 -7.48 0.25 11.62
N ALA A 26 -6.60 1.21 11.34
CA ALA A 26 -6.65 2.54 11.93
C ALA A 26 -7.96 3.28 11.63
N LEU A 27 -8.46 3.20 10.40
CA LEU A 27 -9.77 3.76 10.02
C LEU A 27 -10.93 3.07 10.73
N SER A 28 -10.86 1.75 10.92
CA SER A 28 -11.88 0.98 11.65
C SER A 28 -11.95 1.35 13.13
N GLU A 29 -10.79 1.50 13.78
CA GLU A 29 -10.71 1.95 15.17
C GLU A 29 -11.27 3.36 15.33
N LEU A 30 -10.86 4.29 14.46
CA LEU A 30 -11.33 5.68 14.48
C LEU A 30 -12.85 5.82 14.30
N GLN A 31 -13.48 4.94 13.51
CA GLN A 31 -14.94 4.89 13.39
C GLN A 31 -15.64 4.45 14.68
N GLY A 32 -14.99 3.62 15.52
CA GLY A 32 -15.53 3.11 16.78
C GLY A 32 -15.42 4.08 17.96
N VAL A 33 -14.41 4.95 18.00
CA VAL A 33 -14.12 5.81 19.16
C VAL A 33 -15.15 6.93 19.38
N ASN A 34 -15.77 7.46 18.31
CA ASN A 34 -16.70 8.60 18.39
C ASN A 34 -18.20 8.22 18.41
N GLY A 35 -18.55 7.06 18.96
CA GLY A 35 -19.95 6.68 19.20
C GLY A 35 -20.83 6.62 17.93
N GLY A 36 -20.23 6.34 16.77
CA GLY A 36 -20.93 6.28 15.47
C GLY A 36 -21.04 7.62 14.72
N GLN A 37 -20.59 8.74 15.30
CA GLN A 37 -20.37 9.96 14.54
C GLN A 37 -19.00 9.84 13.84
N GLY A 38 -19.02 9.58 12.54
CA GLY A 38 -17.80 9.40 11.76
C GLY A 38 -16.79 10.52 12.01
N VAL A 39 -15.56 10.15 12.36
CA VAL A 39 -14.44 11.10 12.47
C VAL A 39 -14.33 11.86 11.16
N HIS A 40 -14.47 13.18 11.20
CA HIS A 40 -14.25 14.04 10.04
C HIS A 40 -12.75 14.11 9.78
N LEU A 41 -12.24 13.11 9.06
CA LEU A 41 -10.84 13.07 8.63
C LEU A 41 -10.60 14.14 7.57
N ASP A 42 -9.47 14.84 7.67
CA ASP A 42 -9.03 15.76 6.63
C ASP A 42 -8.99 15.02 5.29
N PRO A 43 -9.66 15.53 4.24
CA PRO A 43 -9.65 14.96 2.89
C PRO A 43 -8.24 14.70 2.35
N ASN A 44 -7.25 15.51 2.73
CA ASN A 44 -5.86 15.33 2.34
C ASN A 44 -5.22 14.10 2.99
N LEU A 45 -5.52 13.85 4.28
CA LEU A 45 -5.06 12.66 5.01
C LEU A 45 -5.71 11.39 4.45
N LEU A 46 -7.01 11.44 4.17
CA LEU A 46 -7.73 10.36 3.51
C LEU A 46 -7.15 10.05 2.13
N SER A 47 -6.81 11.09 1.35
CA SER A 47 -6.19 10.93 0.04
C SER A 47 -4.79 10.31 0.15
N LEU A 48 -3.98 10.74 1.12
CA LEU A 48 -2.64 10.21 1.34
C LEU A 48 -2.67 8.73 1.76
N LEU A 49 -3.61 8.36 2.64
CA LEU A 49 -3.85 6.96 3.05
C LEU A 49 -4.21 6.07 1.85
N VAL A 50 -4.84 6.60 0.80
CA VAL A 50 -5.16 5.78 -0.38
C VAL A 50 -3.98 5.75 -1.37
N ILE A 51 -3.28 6.87 -1.52
CA ILE A 51 -2.20 7.03 -2.51
C ILE A 51 -0.96 6.22 -2.11
N ALA A 52 -0.61 6.18 -0.83
CA ALA A 52 0.60 5.50 -0.35
C ALA A 52 0.64 3.99 -0.68
N PRO A 53 -0.36 3.16 -0.31
CA PRO A 53 -0.36 1.74 -0.67
C PRO A 53 -0.45 1.53 -2.18
N PHE A 54 -1.22 2.36 -2.90
CA PHE A 54 -1.37 2.26 -4.35
C PHE A 54 -0.04 2.52 -5.08
N ALA A 55 0.71 3.54 -4.64
CA ALA A 55 2.04 3.85 -5.16
C ALA A 55 3.02 2.68 -4.95
N LEU A 56 2.95 1.98 -3.81
CA LEU A 56 3.79 0.81 -3.54
C LEU A 56 3.44 -0.39 -4.43
N PHE A 57 2.15 -0.66 -4.65
CA PHE A 57 1.72 -1.69 -5.61
C PHE A 57 2.15 -1.35 -7.04
N LEU A 58 2.01 -0.09 -7.45
CA LEU A 58 2.46 0.37 -8.76
C LEU A 58 3.97 0.23 -8.92
N ALA A 59 4.75 0.62 -7.91
CA ALA A 59 6.20 0.45 -7.90
C ALA A 59 6.60 -1.03 -7.96
N ALA A 60 5.92 -1.92 -7.23
CA ALA A 60 6.14 -3.36 -7.32
C ALA A 60 5.89 -3.90 -8.74
N ALA A 61 4.79 -3.47 -9.37
CA ALA A 61 4.45 -3.85 -10.74
C ALA A 61 5.49 -3.35 -11.75
N ILE A 62 5.93 -2.10 -11.63
CA ILE A 62 6.98 -1.51 -12.49
C ILE A 62 8.30 -2.28 -12.33
N VAL A 63 8.74 -2.54 -11.09
CA VAL A 63 9.98 -3.29 -10.82
C VAL A 63 9.92 -4.70 -11.41
N PHE A 64 8.77 -5.36 -11.30
CA PHE A 64 8.56 -6.67 -11.90
C PHE A 64 8.61 -6.61 -13.44
N MET A 65 7.91 -5.65 -14.04
CA MET A 65 7.81 -5.49 -15.49
C MET A 65 9.17 -5.13 -16.11
N VAL A 66 9.87 -4.14 -15.56
CA VAL A 66 11.22 -3.75 -15.98
C VAL A 66 12.21 -4.89 -15.77
N GLY A 67 12.15 -5.59 -14.63
CA GLY A 67 13.00 -6.74 -14.35
C GLY A 67 12.76 -7.92 -15.29
N LYS A 68 11.51 -8.12 -15.76
CA LYS A 68 11.15 -9.11 -16.76
C LYS A 68 11.63 -8.69 -18.16
N MET A 69 11.41 -7.45 -18.55
CA MET A 69 11.77 -6.90 -19.87
C MET A 69 13.28 -6.81 -20.08
N ARG A 70 14.08 -6.47 -19.05
CA ARG A 70 15.55 -6.44 -19.15
C ARG A 70 16.21 -7.83 -19.22
N ARG A 71 15.46 -8.91 -18.97
CA ARG A 71 15.95 -10.30 -19.01
C ARG A 71 15.39 -11.09 -20.19
N LEU A 72 14.56 -10.46 -21.04
CA LEU A 72 14.26 -10.88 -22.41
C LEU A 72 15.26 -10.20 -23.35
#